data_AF-A0AA42SY74-F1
#
_entry.id   AF-A0AA42SY74-F1
#
_cell.length_a   1.000
_cell.length_b   1.000
_cell.length_c   1.000
_cell.angle_alpha   90.00
_cell.angle_beta   90.00
_cell.angle_gamma   90.00
#
_symmetry.space_group_name_H-M   'P 1'
#
loop_
_entity.id
_entity.type
_entity.pdbx_description
1 polymer ?
#
loop_
_entity_poly.entity_id
_entity_poly.type
_entity_poly.pdbx_seq_one_letter_code
_entity_poly.pdbx_strand_id
1 'polypeptide(L)'
;MASNDAQTQFIQTEGGRIAFDDTGKSDTAAFLDEVSVPSLIVMGSKDPDFPDPVEEARSLASRINGGTMIVAGAGHYPHVEMADDVGQRIIAFVSQLDRSGLAVLPLRRS
;
A
#
# COMPACT_ATOMS: atom_id res chain seq x y z
N MET A 1 -5.14 -3.33 26.24
CA MET A 1 -4.20 -3.30 25.10
C MET A 1 -4.22 -1.89 24.57
N ALA A 2 -3.08 -1.20 24.53
CA ALA A 2 -3.02 0.19 24.09
C ALA A 2 -3.38 0.27 22.60
N SER A 3 -4.29 1.20 22.25
CA SER A 3 -4.48 1.67 20.88
C SER A 3 -3.13 2.15 20.39
N ASN A 4 -2.54 1.48 19.41
CA ASN A 4 -1.43 2.06 18.67
C ASN A 4 -2.10 3.05 17.72
N ASP A 5 -2.22 4.30 18.13
CA ASP A 5 -2.72 5.35 17.25
C ASP A 5 -1.75 5.40 16.07
N ALA A 6 -2.17 4.86 14.92
CA ALA A 6 -1.40 4.89 13.70
C ALA A 6 -1.12 6.36 13.38
N GLN A 7 0.12 6.80 13.61
CA GLN A 7 0.54 8.16 13.34
C GLN A 7 1.26 8.19 12.01
N THR A 8 0.79 9.07 11.12
CA THR A 8 1.41 9.28 9.82
C THR A 8 2.79 9.86 9.99
N GLN A 9 3.79 9.05 9.65
CA GLN A 9 5.19 9.42 9.59
C GLN A 9 5.56 9.85 8.17
N PHE A 10 6.65 10.60 8.05
CA PHE A 10 7.07 11.16 6.78
C PHE A 10 8.56 10.90 6.50
N ILE A 11 8.87 10.39 5.32
CA ILE A 11 10.24 10.25 4.79
C ILE A 11 10.48 11.34 3.76
N GLN A 12 11.55 12.13 3.93
CA GLN A 12 11.98 13.14 2.96
C GLN A 12 12.89 12.48 1.92
N THR A 13 12.62 12.72 0.64
CA THR A 13 13.43 12.27 -0.49
C THR A 13 13.78 13.46 -1.39
N GLU A 14 14.76 13.31 -2.29
CA GLU A 14 15.09 14.37 -3.27
C GLU A 14 13.88 14.71 -4.18
N GLY A 15 12.94 13.77 -4.36
CA GLY A 15 11.73 13.93 -5.17
C GLY A 15 10.48 14.36 -4.39
N GLY A 16 10.55 14.57 -3.07
CA GLY A 16 9.40 15.02 -2.27
C GLY A 16 9.31 14.36 -0.91
N ARG A 17 8.08 14.13 -0.44
CA ARG A 17 7.79 13.55 0.87
C ARG A 17 6.87 12.33 0.73
N ILE A 18 7.27 11.22 1.33
CA ILE A 18 6.45 10.00 1.41
C ILE A 18 5.81 9.97 2.79
N ALA A 19 4.49 9.84 2.86
CA ALA A 19 3.74 9.59 4.09
C ALA A 19 3.57 8.09 4.28
N PHE A 20 3.75 7.57 5.50
CA PHE A 20 3.51 6.17 5.83
C PHE A 20 2.94 6.02 7.24
N ASP A 21 2.04 5.06 7.42
CA ASP A 21 1.46 4.68 8.71
C ASP A 21 1.88 3.25 9.06
N ASP A 22 2.38 3.02 10.28
CA ASP A 22 2.55 1.67 10.84
C ASP A 22 1.37 1.39 11.78
N THR A 23 0.41 0.62 11.27
CA THR A 23 -0.80 0.27 12.01
C THR A 23 -0.58 -0.89 12.99
N GLY A 24 0.59 -1.54 13.00
CA GLY A 24 0.79 -2.78 13.76
C GLY A 24 -0.29 -3.84 13.44
N LYS A 25 -0.63 -4.69 14.42
CA LYS A 25 -1.71 -5.71 14.31
C LYS A 25 -3.12 -5.15 14.60
N SER A 26 -3.34 -3.83 14.53
CA SER A 26 -4.70 -3.32 14.68
C SER A 26 -5.57 -3.79 13.51
N ASP A 27 -6.83 -4.13 13.78
CA ASP A 27 -7.78 -4.51 12.74
C ASP A 27 -8.11 -3.28 11.87
N THR A 28 -7.41 -3.15 10.75
CA THR A 28 -7.61 -2.08 9.76
C THR A 28 -8.67 -2.43 8.73
N ALA A 29 -9.27 -3.63 8.79
CA ALA A 29 -10.20 -4.09 7.77
C ALA A 29 -11.46 -3.22 7.68
N ALA A 30 -11.83 -2.55 8.78
CA ALA A 30 -12.95 -1.61 8.85
C ALA A 30 -12.73 -0.33 8.03
N PHE A 31 -11.48 0.09 7.81
CA PHE A 31 -11.16 1.33 7.10
C PHE A 31 -10.91 1.13 5.60
N LEU A 32 -10.79 -0.12 5.14
CA LEU A 32 -10.49 -0.40 3.73
C LEU A 32 -11.54 0.20 2.80
N ASP A 33 -12.82 0.18 3.18
CA ASP A 33 -13.91 0.69 2.36
C ASP A 33 -13.92 2.24 2.30
N GLU A 34 -13.14 2.92 3.14
CA GLU A 34 -12.96 4.38 3.15
C GLU A 34 -11.81 4.85 2.23
N VAL A 35 -10.98 3.92 1.74
CA VAL A 35 -9.83 4.24 0.88
C VAL A 35 -10.33 4.70 -0.50
N SER A 36 -10.10 5.98 -0.79
CA SER A 36 -10.55 6.64 -2.04
C SER A 36 -9.40 7.14 -2.92
N VAL A 37 -8.15 6.95 -2.48
CA VAL A 37 -6.95 7.35 -3.21
C VAL A 37 -6.39 6.18 -4.02
N PRO A 38 -5.67 6.45 -5.14
CA PRO A 38 -4.98 5.40 -5.87
C PRO A 38 -4.08 4.59 -4.94
N SER A 39 -4.31 3.28 -4.91
CA SER A 39 -3.68 2.38 -3.94
C SER A 39 -3.08 1.16 -4.65
N LEU A 40 -2.01 0.60 -4.07
CA LEU A 40 -1.31 -0.57 -4.60
C LEU A 40 -1.05 -1.57 -3.47
N ILE A 41 -1.62 -2.76 -3.58
CA ILE A 41 -1.34 -3.87 -2.66
C ILE A 41 -0.07 -4.59 -3.14
N VAL A 42 0.97 -4.61 -2.31
CA VAL A 42 2.22 -5.33 -2.57
C VAL A 42 2.26 -6.59 -1.71
N MET A 43 2.41 -7.77 -2.32
CA MET A 43 2.40 -9.04 -1.59
C MET A 43 3.37 -10.06 -2.17
N GLY A 44 4.09 -10.77 -1.30
CA GLY A 44 4.95 -11.88 -1.71
C GLY A 44 4.12 -13.11 -2.06
N SER A 45 4.47 -13.81 -3.15
CA SER A 45 3.72 -14.99 -3.59
C SER A 45 3.87 -16.21 -2.67
N LYS A 46 4.75 -16.14 -1.67
CA LYS A 46 5.02 -17.20 -0.68
C LYS A 46 4.83 -16.69 0.75
N ASP A 47 4.06 -15.63 0.95
CA ASP A 47 3.75 -15.12 2.28
C ASP A 47 3.08 -16.22 3.13
N PRO A 48 3.72 -16.69 4.22
CA PRO A 48 3.19 -17.79 5.02
C PRO A 48 1.98 -17.40 5.86
N ASP A 49 1.67 -16.12 6.00
CA ASP A 49 0.53 -15.64 6.79
C ASP A 49 -0.80 -15.88 6.07
N PHE A 50 -0.78 -16.13 4.75
CA PHE A 50 -1.97 -16.34 3.92
C PHE A 50 -1.95 -17.70 3.22
N PRO A 51 -3.07 -18.45 3.23
CA PRO A 51 -3.18 -19.70 2.47
C PRO A 51 -3.03 -19.50 0.95
N ASP A 52 -3.54 -18.38 0.44
CA ASP A 52 -3.37 -17.94 -0.94
C ASP A 52 -3.09 -16.42 -0.97
N PRO A 53 -1.81 -16.01 -0.95
CA PRO A 53 -1.43 -14.60 -0.96
C PRO A 53 -1.93 -13.87 -2.22
N VAL A 54 -2.04 -14.55 -3.35
CA VAL A 54 -2.45 -13.91 -4.61
C VAL A 54 -3.93 -13.56 -4.57
N GLU A 55 -4.76 -14.49 -4.12
CA GLU A 55 -6.20 -14.25 -3.94
C GLU A 55 -6.47 -13.22 -2.83
N GLU A 56 -5.71 -13.25 -1.73
CA GLU A 56 -5.84 -12.24 -0.67
C GLU A 56 -5.56 -10.83 -1.22
N ALA A 57 -4.45 -10.65 -1.94
CA ALA A 57 -4.11 -9.38 -2.56
C ALA A 57 -5.20 -8.89 -3.53
N ARG A 58 -5.79 -9.80 -4.32
CA ARG A 58 -6.90 -9.48 -5.24
C ARG A 58 -8.15 -9.06 -4.49
N SER A 59 -8.51 -9.77 -3.42
CA SER A 59 -9.64 -9.45 -2.56
C SER A 59 -9.49 -8.05 -1.97
N LEU A 60 -8.35 -7.75 -1.36
CA LEU A 60 -8.06 -6.42 -0.79
C LEU A 60 -8.10 -5.32 -1.86
N ALA A 61 -7.43 -5.53 -2.99
CA ALA A 61 -7.43 -4.57 -4.10
C ALA A 61 -8.84 -4.31 -4.64
N SER A 62 -9.70 -5.33 -4.71
CA SER A 62 -11.09 -5.17 -5.16
C SER A 62 -11.91 -4.25 -4.24
N ARG A 63 -11.66 -4.32 -2.93
CA ARG A 63 -12.38 -3.51 -1.92
C ARG A 63 -12.01 -2.04 -1.99
N ILE A 64 -10.75 -1.74 -2.31
CA ILE A 64 -10.22 -0.38 -2.34
C ILE A 64 -10.07 0.19 -3.76
N ASN A 65 -10.57 -0.51 -4.77
CA ASN A 65 -10.34 -0.22 -6.20
C ASN A 65 -8.85 0.03 -6.51
N GLY A 66 -7.97 -0.76 -5.89
CA GLY A 66 -6.53 -0.66 -5.99
C GLY A 66 -5.92 -1.58 -7.04
N GLY A 67 -4.64 -1.37 -7.31
CA GLY A 67 -3.82 -2.32 -8.07
C GLY A 67 -3.23 -3.41 -7.18
N THR A 68 -2.70 -4.47 -7.80
CA THR A 68 -1.90 -5.50 -7.11
C THR A 68 -0.50 -5.59 -7.71
N MET A 69 0.47 -5.86 -6.85
CA MET A 69 1.84 -6.22 -7.18
C MET A 69 2.20 -7.50 -6.45
N ILE A 70 2.12 -8.62 -7.15
CA ILE A 70 2.60 -9.90 -6.64
C ILE A 70 4.09 -10.01 -6.92
N VAL A 71 4.87 -10.19 -5.85
CA VAL A 71 6.32 -10.36 -5.90
C VAL A 71 6.63 -11.85 -5.89
N ALA A 72 6.91 -12.39 -7.07
CA ALA A 72 7.12 -13.82 -7.26
C ALA A 72 8.31 -14.33 -6.42
N GLY A 73 8.06 -15.34 -5.60
CA GLY A 73 9.08 -16.01 -4.80
C GLY A 73 9.42 -15.35 -3.47
N ALA A 74 8.93 -14.14 -3.19
CA ALA A 74 9.10 -13.47 -1.90
C ALA A 74 8.10 -13.97 -0.85
N GLY A 75 8.51 -13.95 0.41
CA GLY A 75 7.67 -14.21 1.58
C GLY A 75 7.00 -12.95 2.13
N HIS A 76 6.93 -12.87 3.45
CA HIS A 76 6.20 -11.81 4.17
C HIS A 76 6.80 -10.40 4.01
N TYR A 77 8.10 -10.29 3.71
CA TYR A 77 8.79 -9.00 3.62
C TYR A 77 9.31 -8.75 2.19
N PRO A 78 8.43 -8.63 1.18
CA PRO A 78 8.86 -8.55 -0.22
C PRO A 78 9.77 -7.35 -0.50
N HIS A 79 9.58 -6.24 0.22
CA HIS A 79 10.43 -5.04 0.12
C HIS A 79 11.84 -5.23 0.67
N VAL A 80 12.07 -6.21 1.55
CA VAL A 80 13.40 -6.57 2.05
C VAL A 80 14.01 -7.66 1.18
N GLU A 81 13.23 -8.68 0.84
CA GLU A 81 13.69 -9.86 0.10
C GLU A 81 14.03 -9.56 -1.36
N MET A 82 13.28 -8.65 -1.99
CA MET A 82 13.37 -8.31 -3.41
C MET A 82 13.38 -6.78 -3.62
N ALA A 83 14.21 -6.07 -2.83
CA ALA A 83 14.21 -4.61 -2.72
C ALA A 83 14.26 -3.86 -4.06
N ASP A 84 15.11 -4.32 -5.01
CA ASP A 84 15.27 -3.64 -6.30
C ASP A 84 14.00 -3.73 -7.17
N ASP A 85 13.39 -4.92 -7.28
CA ASP A 85 12.16 -5.12 -8.07
C ASP A 85 10.98 -4.37 -7.45
N VAL A 86 10.84 -4.46 -6.12
CA VAL A 86 9.77 -3.75 -5.39
C VAL A 86 9.93 -2.24 -5.51
N GLY A 87 11.14 -1.73 -5.28
CA GLY A 87 11.44 -0.30 -5.36
C GLY A 87 11.13 0.29 -6.73
N GLN A 88 11.59 -0.37 -7.81
CA GLN A 88 11.33 0.09 -9.18
C GLN A 88 9.85 0.16 -9.50
N ARG A 89 9.06 -0.82 -9.05
CA ARG A 89 7.63 -0.86 -9.32
C ARG A 89 6.84 0.14 -8.48
N ILE A 90 7.23 0.41 -7.24
CA ILE A 90 6.66 1.49 -6.43
C ILE A 90 6.89 2.84 -7.13
N ILE A 91 8.12 3.10 -7.60
CA ILE A 91 8.44 4.32 -8.35
C ILE A 91 7.59 4.43 -9.62
N ALA A 92 7.44 3.33 -10.36
CA ALA A 92 6.62 3.29 -11.57
C ALA A 92 5.15 3.61 -11.29
N PHE A 93 4.58 3.06 -10.22
CA PHE A 93 3.21 3.35 -9.78
C PHE A 93 3.03 4.84 -9.44
N VAL A 94 3.88 5.39 -8.57
CA VAL A 94 3.78 6.81 -8.17
C VAL A 94 3.95 7.73 -9.38
N SER A 95 4.90 7.44 -10.27
CA SER A 95 5.13 8.22 -11.49
C SER A 95 3.95 8.17 -12.49
N GLN A 96 3.10 7.14 -12.43
CA GLN A 96 1.86 7.11 -13.22
C GLN A 96 0.83 8.08 -12.64
N LEU A 97 0.73 8.17 -11.31
CA LEU A 97 -0.20 9.08 -10.61
C LEU A 97 0.09 10.54 -10.93
N ASP A 98 1.38 10.92 -10.96
CA ASP A 98 1.82 12.27 -11.32
C ASP A 98 1.44 12.66 -12.75
N ARG A 99 1.46 11.71 -13.70
CA ARG A 99 1.08 11.92 -15.09
C ARG A 99 -0.43 11.92 -15.33
N SER A 100 -1.20 11.20 -14.53
CA SER A 100 -2.66 11.18 -14.63
C SER A 100 -3.32 12.46 -14.11
N GLY A 101 -2.58 13.32 -13.41
CA GLY A 101 -3.10 14.56 -12.84
C GLY A 101 -4.08 14.29 -11.71
N LEU A 102 -3.70 14.68 -10.50
CA LEU A 102 -4.63 14.85 -9.38
C LEU A 102 -5.79 15.74 -9.86
N ALA A 103 -6.94 15.14 -10.17
CA ALA A 103 -8.21 15.82 -10.00
C ALA A 103 -8.30 16.10 -8.49
N VAL A 104 -7.77 17.25 -8.07
CA VAL A 104 -7.85 17.76 -6.70
C VAL A 104 -9.32 17.87 -6.37
N LEU A 105 -9.88 16.85 -5.72
CA LEU A 105 -11.20 16.94 -5.13
C LEU A 105 -11.03 17.84 -3.90
N PRO A 106 -11.71 18.99 -3.81
CA PRO A 106 -11.62 19.83 -2.63
C PRO A 106 -12.24 19.05 -1.46
N LEU A 107 -11.43 18.79 -0.42
CA LEU A 107 -11.90 18.29 0.87
C LEU A 107 -12.98 19.23 1.38
N ARG A 108 -14.24 18.79 1.30
CA ARG A 108 -15.35 19.47 1.96
C ARG A 108 -15.16 19.28 3.46
N ARG A 109 -14.89 20.38 4.16
CA ARG A 109 -15.01 20.45 5.62
C ARG A 109 -16.48 20.71 5.96
N SER A 110 -17.08 19.80 6.71
CA SER A 110 -18.31 20.04 7.48
C SER A 110 -17.99 20.85 8.73
#